data_AF-A0A0E3PES4-F1
#
_entry.id   AF-A0A0E3PES4-F1
#
_cell.length_a   1.000
_cell.length_b   1.000
_cell.length_c   1.000
_cell.angle_alpha   90.00
_cell.angle_beta   90.00
_cell.angle_gamma   90.00
#
_symmetry.space_group_name_H-M   'P 1'
#
loop_
_entity.id
_entity.type
_entity.pdbx_description
1 polymer ?
#
loop_
_entity_poly.entity_id
_entity_poly.type
_entity_poly.pdbx_seq_one_letter_code
_entity_poly.pdbx_strand_id
1 'polypeptide(L)'
;MEEKIKKGTAKENILIINFEDPRFRKLDLISKRQMIKRSFKEYVETGGFPKVVLEEEERNKKELLYTYFRDILIKDITMRYGIKDIKKLEELARYYHTNISSPNSYNRIKNVLKTSLDTVERYSSYIESTYMLFS
;
A
#
# COMPACT_ATOMS: atom_id res chain seq x y z
N MET A 1 18.70 -13.57 14.27
CA MET A 1 17.44 -12.91 13.83
C MET A 1 16.29 -13.92 13.75
N GLU A 2 16.53 -15.10 13.16
CA GLU A 2 15.59 -16.24 13.10
C GLU A 2 15.09 -16.71 14.48
N GLU A 3 15.90 -16.56 15.53
CA GLU A 3 15.54 -17.00 16.88
C GLU A 3 14.42 -16.16 17.54
N LYS A 4 14.28 -14.88 17.15
CA LYS A 4 13.21 -14.00 17.66
C LYS A 4 11.87 -14.27 16.96
N ILE A 5 11.89 -14.77 15.73
CA ILE A 5 10.69 -15.08 14.95
C ILE A 5 10.04 -16.39 15.45
N LYS A 6 10.84 -17.38 15.88
CA LYS A 6 10.33 -18.65 16.44
C LYS A 6 9.74 -18.56 17.85
N LYS A 7 10.13 -17.55 18.64
CA LYS A 7 9.72 -17.44 20.06
C LYS A 7 8.45 -16.61 20.32
N GLY A 8 7.87 -16.02 19.27
CA GLY A 8 6.76 -15.08 19.43
C GLY A 8 7.23 -13.78 20.07
N THR A 9 6.95 -12.64 19.45
CA THR A 9 7.29 -11.34 20.02
C THR A 9 6.44 -11.12 21.27
N ALA A 10 7.09 -10.93 22.42
CA ALA A 10 6.40 -10.64 23.67
C ALA A 10 5.49 -9.41 23.53
N LYS A 11 4.33 -9.39 24.20
CA LYS A 11 3.25 -8.43 23.98
C LYS A 11 3.69 -6.97 24.17
N GLU A 12 4.68 -6.76 25.03
CA GLU A 12 5.37 -5.50 25.29
C GLU A 12 6.23 -4.98 24.13
N ASN A 13 6.62 -5.86 23.21
CA ASN A 13 7.39 -5.56 22.00
C ASN A 13 6.49 -5.49 20.74
N ILE A 14 5.18 -5.65 20.90
CA ILE A 14 4.20 -5.38 19.85
C ILE A 14 3.86 -3.89 19.94
N LEU A 15 4.29 -3.11 18.94
CA LEU A 15 3.86 -1.72 18.82
C LEU A 15 2.39 -1.68 18.37
N ILE A 16 1.47 -1.73 19.32
CA ILE A 16 0.09 -1.35 19.09
C ILE A 16 0.07 0.17 19.05
N ILE A 17 -0.09 0.75 17.85
CA ILE A 17 -0.24 2.21 17.71
C ILE A 17 -1.65 2.58 18.20
N ASN A 18 -1.76 2.85 19.50
CA ASN A 18 -2.94 3.48 20.07
C ASN A 18 -2.78 5.01 20.01
N PHE A 19 -3.48 5.68 19.10
CA PHE A 19 -3.42 7.13 18.95
C PHE A 19 -4.02 7.91 20.14
N GLU A 20 -4.77 7.23 21.03
CA GLU A 20 -5.25 7.79 22.29
C GLU A 20 -4.28 7.60 23.45
N ASP A 21 -3.13 6.95 23.21
CA ASP A 21 -2.15 6.71 24.25
C ASP A 21 -1.68 8.04 24.88
N PRO A 22 -1.76 8.20 26.21
CA PRO A 22 -1.33 9.42 26.90
C PRO A 22 0.11 9.86 26.60
N ARG A 23 0.98 8.98 26.09
CA ARG A 23 2.32 9.32 25.61
C ARG A 23 2.29 10.25 24.39
N PHE A 24 1.24 10.21 23.56
CA PHE A 24 1.06 11.11 22.44
C PHE A 24 0.48 12.48 22.84
N ARG A 25 -0.18 12.60 24.00
CA ARG A 25 -0.69 13.90 24.54
C ARG A 25 0.40 14.91 24.86
N LYS A 26 1.63 14.46 25.10
CA LYS A 26 2.80 15.31 25.37
C LYS A 26 3.68 15.56 24.14
N LEU A 27 3.26 15.18 22.93
CA LEU A 27 3.93 15.72 21.76
C LEU A 27 3.66 17.22 21.72
N ASP A 28 4.70 18.02 21.89
CA ASP A 28 4.70 19.40 21.44
C ASP A 28 4.60 19.39 19.90
N LEU A 29 3.37 19.24 19.40
CA LEU A 29 3.04 19.17 17.99
C LEU A 29 3.49 20.44 17.26
N ILE A 30 3.60 21.56 17.97
CA ILE A 30 4.02 22.85 17.43
C ILE A 30 5.54 22.80 17.17
N SER A 31 6.34 22.46 18.19
CA SER A 31 7.80 22.39 18.03
C SER A 31 8.25 21.24 17.14
N LYS A 32 7.52 20.11 17.13
CA LYS A 32 7.88 18.92 16.34
C LYS A 32 7.23 18.87 14.95
N ARG A 33 6.46 19.89 14.57
CA ARG A 33 5.68 19.92 13.32
C ARG A 33 6.50 19.54 12.08
N GLN A 34 7.71 20.08 11.96
CA GLN A 34 8.55 19.85 10.78
C GLN A 34 9.07 18.42 10.72
N MET A 35 9.50 17.88 11.86
CA MET A 35 9.92 16.48 11.97
C MET A 35 8.77 15.54 11.61
N ILE A 36 7.57 15.77 12.16
CA ILE A 36 6.38 14.97 11.87
C ILE A 36 6.05 15.03 10.38
N LYS A 37 6.04 16.21 9.76
CA LYS A 37 5.79 16.36 8.32
C LYS A 37 6.81 15.61 7.48
N ARG A 38 8.09 15.68 7.84
CA ARG A 38 9.16 14.97 7.13
C ARG A 38 8.98 13.47 7.24
N SER A 39 8.80 12.94 8.45
CA SER A 39 8.60 11.50 8.68
C SER A 39 7.31 10.99 8.03
N PHE A 40 6.24 11.79 8.04
CA PHE A 40 5.00 11.44 7.35
C PHE A 40 5.19 11.41 5.83
N LYS A 41 5.89 12.39 5.26
CA LYS A 41 6.20 12.40 3.83
C LYS A 41 7.00 11.15 3.43
N GLU A 42 8.04 10.82 4.19
CA GLU A 42 8.85 9.63 3.96
C GLU A 42 8.00 8.34 4.04
N TYR A 43 7.11 8.25 5.02
CA TYR A 43 6.19 7.12 5.15
C TYR A 43 5.20 7.03 3.98
N VAL A 44 4.67 8.15 3.48
CA VAL A 44 3.79 8.15 2.30
C VAL A 44 4.54 7.74 1.03
N GLU A 45 5.81 8.12 0.90
CA GLU A 45 6.65 7.79 -0.27
C GLU A 45 7.14 6.33 -0.26
N THR A 46 7.49 5.79 0.91
CA THR A 46 8.17 4.49 1.04
C THR A 46 7.34 3.40 1.72
N GLY A 47 6.24 3.76 2.37
CA GLY A 47 5.37 2.84 3.10
C GLY A 47 6.01 2.30 4.39
N GLY A 48 5.53 1.13 4.82
CA GLY A 48 5.94 0.48 6.07
C GLY A 48 6.65 -0.87 5.90
N PHE A 49 6.99 -1.27 4.67
CA PHE A 49 7.64 -2.57 4.45
C PHE A 49 9.06 -2.56 5.03
N PRO A 50 9.41 -3.44 5.99
CA PRO A 50 10.69 -3.35 6.69
C PRO A 50 11.90 -3.35 5.76
N LYS A 51 11.89 -4.17 4.70
CA LYS A 51 12.99 -4.22 3.72
C LYS A 51 13.13 -2.92 2.91
N VAL A 52 12.03 -2.21 2.65
CA VAL A 52 12.07 -0.92 1.94
C VAL A 52 12.55 0.19 2.90
N VAL A 53 12.08 0.16 4.14
CA VAL A 53 12.48 1.13 5.17
C VAL A 53 13.97 1.04 5.50
N LEU A 54 14.52 -0.18 5.53
CA LEU A 54 15.93 -0.43 5.83
C LEU A 54 16.87 -0.26 4.64
N GLU A 55 16.36 -0.08 3.43
CA GLU A 55 17.18 0.18 2.25
C GLU A 55 17.67 1.64 2.28
N GLU A 56 18.92 1.87 1.90
CA GLU A 56 19.50 3.22 1.91
C GLU A 56 19.32 3.91 0.56
N GLU A 57 19.42 3.14 -0.54
CA GLU A 57 19.35 3.65 -1.90
C GLU A 57 17.90 3.85 -2.35
N GLU A 58 17.53 5.10 -2.66
CA GLU A 58 16.18 5.47 -3.10
C GLU A 58 15.74 4.69 -4.37
N ARG A 59 16.69 4.38 -5.25
CA ARG A 59 16.42 3.57 -6.44
C ARG A 59 15.96 2.15 -6.07
N ASN A 60 16.66 1.53 -5.11
CA ASN A 60 16.37 0.18 -4.66
C ASN A 60 15.03 0.12 -3.91
N LYS A 61 14.70 1.17 -3.13
CA LYS A 61 13.36 1.30 -2.50
C LYS A 61 12.24 1.23 -3.55
N LYS A 62 12.36 2.01 -4.62
CA LYS A 62 11.37 2.04 -5.72
C LYS A 62 11.27 0.70 -6.42
N GLU A 63 12.39 0.02 -6.66
CA GLU A 63 12.40 -1.31 -7.29
C GLU A 63 11.74 -2.37 -6.40
N LEU A 64 12.00 -2.34 -5.09
CA LEU A 64 11.35 -3.22 -4.13
C LEU A 64 9.83 -2.98 -4.08
N LEU A 65 9.40 -1.73 -3.97
CA LEU A 65 7.98 -1.37 -3.97
C LEU A 65 7.29 -1.80 -5.27
N TYR A 66 7.95 -1.58 -6.42
CA TYR A 66 7.44 -2.03 -7.71
C TYR A 66 7.33 -3.55 -7.80
N THR A 67 8.32 -4.26 -7.26
CA THR A 67 8.31 -5.73 -7.20
C THR A 67 7.17 -6.23 -6.32
N TYR A 68 6.97 -5.65 -5.13
CA TYR A 68 5.86 -6.03 -4.25
C TYR A 68 4.51 -5.74 -4.87
N PHE A 69 4.35 -4.57 -5.50
CA PHE A 69 3.15 -4.22 -6.25
C PHE A 69 2.82 -5.28 -7.30
N ARG A 70 3.79 -5.67 -8.13
CA ARG A 70 3.57 -6.69 -9.16
C ARG A 70 3.36 -8.08 -8.59
N ASP A 71 4.08 -8.44 -7.54
CA ASP A 71 3.94 -9.73 -6.88
C ASP A 71 2.55 -9.92 -6.31
N ILE A 72 1.96 -8.90 -5.68
CA ILE A 72 0.58 -8.95 -5.18
C ILE A 72 -0.40 -9.13 -6.34
N LEU A 73 -0.28 -8.31 -7.40
CA LEU A 73 -1.16 -8.44 -8.57
C LEU A 73 -1.07 -9.84 -9.20
N ILE A 74 0.13 -10.39 -9.35
CA ILE A 74 0.31 -11.69 -10.01
C ILE A 74 -0.12 -12.82 -9.07
N LYS A 75 0.50 -12.92 -7.90
CA LYS A 75 0.38 -14.07 -7.01
C LYS A 75 -0.98 -14.09 -6.29
N ASP A 76 -1.46 -12.94 -5.83
CA ASP A 76 -2.66 -12.90 -4.98
C ASP A 76 -3.95 -12.74 -5.79
N ILE A 77 -3.86 -12.10 -6.97
CA ILE A 77 -5.01 -11.84 -7.84
C ILE A 77 -5.02 -12.79 -9.05
N THR A 78 -4.02 -12.72 -9.94
CA THR A 78 -4.13 -13.41 -11.24
C THR A 78 -4.21 -14.92 -11.09
N MET A 79 -3.44 -15.50 -10.16
CA MET A 79 -3.48 -16.95 -9.87
C MET A 79 -4.79 -17.37 -9.20
N ARG A 80 -5.37 -16.52 -8.33
CA ARG A 80 -6.60 -16.80 -7.60
C ARG A 80 -7.85 -16.74 -8.50
N TYR A 81 -7.90 -15.76 -9.39
CA TYR A 81 -9.08 -15.47 -10.21
C TYR A 81 -8.92 -15.87 -11.69
N GLY A 82 -7.80 -16.51 -12.06
CA GLY A 82 -7.55 -16.98 -13.42
C GLY A 82 -7.50 -15.86 -14.47
N ILE A 83 -6.98 -14.69 -14.09
CA ILE A 83 -6.95 -13.52 -14.98
C ILE A 83 -5.91 -13.72 -16.08
N LYS A 84 -6.37 -13.67 -17.34
CA LYS A 84 -5.52 -13.78 -18.52
C LYS A 84 -4.85 -12.45 -18.90
N ASP A 85 -5.57 -11.34 -18.73
CA ASP A 85 -5.10 -10.01 -19.13
C ASP A 85 -4.50 -9.26 -17.94
N ILE A 86 -3.29 -9.66 -17.57
CA ILE A 86 -2.55 -9.07 -16.44
C ILE A 86 -2.26 -7.60 -16.68
N LYS A 87 -2.06 -7.20 -17.94
CA LYS A 87 -1.74 -5.81 -18.30
C LYS A 87 -2.89 -4.88 -17.95
N LYS A 88 -4.14 -5.24 -18.27
CA LYS A 88 -5.31 -4.43 -17.88
C LYS A 88 -5.49 -4.32 -16.37
N LEU A 89 -5.22 -5.41 -15.63
CA LEU A 89 -5.23 -5.39 -14.16
C LEU A 89 -4.19 -4.40 -13.63
N GLU A 90 -2.96 -4.45 -14.16
CA GLU A 90 -1.88 -3.55 -13.78
C GLU A 90 -2.21 -2.08 -14.10
N GLU A 91 -2.77 -1.81 -15.28
CA GLU A 91 -3.22 -0.47 -15.69
C GLU A 91 -4.29 0.09 -14.75
N LEU A 92 -5.26 -0.74 -14.35
CA LEU A 92 -6.29 -0.36 -13.39
C LEU A 92 -5.70 -0.08 -12.00
N ALA A 93 -4.83 -0.96 -11.50
CA ALA A 93 -4.18 -0.77 -10.22
C ALA A 93 -3.34 0.52 -10.20
N ARG A 94 -2.59 0.80 -11.27
CA ARG A 94 -1.83 2.06 -11.43
C ARG A 94 -2.72 3.29 -11.49
N TYR A 95 -3.86 3.19 -12.17
CA TYR A 95 -4.84 4.28 -12.22
C TYR A 95 -5.28 4.66 -10.81
N TYR A 96 -5.63 3.67 -9.98
CA TYR A 96 -6.03 3.95 -8.60
C TYR A 96 -4.93 4.58 -7.76
N HIS A 97 -3.69 4.10 -7.86
CA HIS A 97 -2.56 4.67 -7.10
C HIS A 97 -2.25 6.11 -7.52
N THR A 98 -2.39 6.42 -8.81
CA THR A 98 -2.17 7.78 -9.33
C THR A 98 -3.28 8.74 -8.91
N ASN A 99 -4.49 8.23 -8.66
CA ASN A 99 -5.69 9.02 -8.35
C ASN A 99 -6.25 8.73 -6.95
N ILE A 100 -5.40 8.32 -6.00
CA ILE A 100 -5.80 7.82 -4.67
C ILE A 100 -6.66 8.80 -3.86
N SER A 101 -6.45 10.10 -4.04
CA SER A 101 -7.18 11.17 -3.34
C SER A 101 -8.41 11.68 -4.07
N SER A 102 -8.72 11.16 -5.26
CA SER A 102 -9.82 11.63 -6.10
C SER A 102 -11.02 10.69 -6.04
N PRO A 103 -12.25 11.20 -5.85
CA PRO A 103 -13.45 10.41 -6.08
C PRO A 103 -13.47 9.91 -7.54
N ASN A 104 -13.63 8.61 -7.74
CA ASN A 104 -13.66 8.00 -9.07
C ASN A 104 -14.87 7.07 -9.20
N SER A 105 -15.53 7.10 -10.36
CA SER A 105 -16.59 6.16 -10.71
C SER A 105 -16.08 5.11 -11.71
N TYR A 106 -16.61 3.89 -11.65
CA TYR A 106 -16.24 2.83 -12.58
C TYR A 106 -16.48 3.22 -14.05
N ASN A 107 -17.51 4.01 -14.34
CA ASN A 107 -17.76 4.55 -15.67
C ASN A 107 -16.64 5.47 -16.17
N ARG A 108 -16.09 6.32 -15.31
CA ARG A 108 -14.94 7.18 -15.67
C ARG A 108 -13.73 6.32 -15.99
N ILE A 109 -13.44 5.34 -15.14
CA ILE A 109 -12.29 4.44 -15.28
C ILE A 109 -12.39 3.63 -16.57
N LYS A 110 -13.57 3.07 -16.85
CA LYS A 110 -13.89 2.35 -18.09
C LYS A 110 -13.48 3.16 -19.33
N ASN A 111 -13.85 4.44 -19.36
CA ASN A 111 -13.56 5.33 -20.49
C ASN A 111 -12.06 5.65 -20.60
N VAL A 112 -11.38 5.87 -19.49
CA VAL A 112 -9.93 6.15 -19.46
C VAL A 112 -9.12 4.94 -19.92
N LEU A 113 -9.42 3.77 -19.37
CA LEU A 113 -8.71 2.51 -19.64
C LEU A 113 -9.21 1.79 -20.89
N LYS A 114 -10.22 2.32 -21.57
CA LYS A 114 -10.84 1.75 -22.78
C LYS A 114 -11.18 0.25 -22.61
N THR A 115 -11.81 -0.08 -21.49
CA THR A 115 -12.20 -1.46 -21.14
C THR A 115 -13.72 -1.57 -20.90
N SER A 116 -14.24 -2.74 -20.55
CA SER A 116 -15.66 -2.91 -20.20
C SER A 116 -15.94 -2.50 -18.75
N LEU A 117 -17.18 -2.09 -18.45
CA LEU A 117 -17.58 -1.74 -17.09
C LEU A 117 -17.44 -2.95 -16.15
N ASP A 118 -17.89 -4.13 -16.62
CA ASP A 118 -17.74 -5.41 -15.91
C ASP A 118 -16.28 -5.71 -15.55
N THR A 119 -15.34 -5.47 -16.48
CA THR A 119 -13.91 -5.69 -16.20
C THR A 119 -13.42 -4.75 -15.11
N VAL A 120 -13.81 -3.48 -15.14
CA VAL A 120 -13.46 -2.52 -14.08
C VAL A 120 -14.02 -3.00 -12.74
N GLU A 121 -15.32 -3.25 -12.64
CA GLU A 121 -15.97 -3.68 -11.41
C GLU A 121 -15.31 -4.92 -10.80
N ARG A 122 -15.12 -5.96 -11.62
CA ARG A 122 -14.50 -7.21 -11.18
C ARG A 122 -13.06 -7.02 -10.73
N TYR A 123 -12.24 -6.36 -11.54
CA TYR A 123 -10.82 -6.19 -11.21
C TYR A 123 -10.65 -5.27 -10.00
N SER A 124 -11.49 -4.24 -9.85
CA SER A 124 -11.52 -3.41 -8.66
C SER A 124 -11.83 -4.22 -7.41
N SER A 125 -12.84 -5.10 -7.45
CA SER A 125 -13.16 -6.00 -6.33
C SER A 125 -11.99 -6.95 -6.00
N TYR A 126 -11.28 -7.44 -7.01
CA TYR A 126 -10.11 -8.29 -6.77
C TYR A 126 -8.94 -7.52 -6.16
N ILE A 127 -8.68 -6.29 -6.61
CA ILE A 127 -7.62 -5.45 -6.02
C ILE A 127 -7.98 -5.09 -4.58
N GLU A 128 -9.23 -4.74 -4.30
CA GLU A 128 -9.72 -4.48 -2.94
C GLU A 128 -9.49 -5.69 -2.01
N SER A 129 -9.70 -6.91 -2.49
CA SER A 129 -9.46 -8.13 -1.70
C SER A 129 -8.01 -8.31 -1.22
N THR A 130 -7.06 -7.58 -1.83
CA THR A 130 -5.64 -7.58 -1.44
C THR A 130 -5.25 -6.43 -0.53
N TYR A 131 -6.20 -5.58 -0.12
CA TYR A 131 -5.97 -4.37 0.66
C TYR A 131 -5.08 -3.33 -0.01
N MET A 132 -4.84 -3.45 -1.32
CA MET A 132 -4.18 -2.40 -2.12
C MET A 132 -5.09 -1.18 -2.31
N LEU A 133 -6.40 -1.35 -2.14
CA LEU A 133 -7.42 -0.31 -2.19
C LEU A 133 -8.39 -0.49 -1.03
N PHE A 134 -8.95 0.62 -0.55
CA PHE A 134 -10.06 0.65 0.39
C PHE A 134 -11.19 1.42 -0.29
N SER A 135 -12.36 0.78 -0.45
CA SER A 135 -13.55 1.41 -1.02
C SER A 135 -14.75 1.40 -0.09
#